data_AF-A0ABD6CW58-F1
#
_entry.id   AF-A0ABD6CW58-F1
#
_cell.length_a   1.000
_cell.length_b   1.000
_cell.length_c   1.000
_cell.angle_alpha   90.00
_cell.angle_beta   90.00
_cell.angle_gamma   90.00
#
_symmetry.space_group_name_H-M   'P 1'
#
loop_
_entity.id
_entity.type
_entity.pdbx_description
1 polymer ?
#
loop_
_entity_poly.entity_id
_entity_poly.type
_entity_poly.pdbx_seq_one_letter_code
_entity_poly.pdbx_strand_id
1 'polypeptide(L)'
;MFEEFSAGYYLGRLYVQPRDGDHAVIHRTDHERMNERLYSTGEGVERLDAPLVMKLDGRHFPVLGEEGVPSGTLGLPPTVTETDLPDRCEVFLAKPDRAAELLRYSGYEPGGVAGEAV
;
A
#
# COMPACT_ATOMS: atom_id res chain seq x y z
N MET A 1 -11.16 -0.22 -9.26
CA MET A 1 -12.26 -0.51 -8.30
C MET A 1 -11.79 -1.66 -7.44
N PHE A 2 -11.88 -1.53 -6.12
CA PHE A 2 -11.52 -2.61 -5.17
C PHE A 2 -12.81 -3.27 -4.70
N GLU A 3 -12.84 -4.60 -4.69
CA GLU A 3 -13.99 -5.41 -4.30
C GLU A 3 -13.65 -6.16 -3.01
N GLU A 4 -14.62 -6.40 -2.13
CA GLU A 4 -14.39 -7.23 -0.95
C GLU A 4 -14.14 -8.68 -1.39
N PHE A 5 -12.93 -9.18 -1.14
CA PHE A 5 -12.55 -10.53 -1.50
C PHE A 5 -12.61 -11.48 -0.32
N SER A 6 -12.28 -10.99 0.88
CA SER A 6 -12.28 -11.77 2.11
C SER A 6 -12.49 -10.88 3.32
N ALA A 7 -12.79 -11.51 4.46
CA ALA A 7 -12.98 -10.83 5.74
C ALA A 7 -11.84 -9.85 6.08
N GLY A 8 -10.61 -10.11 5.62
CA GLY A 8 -9.43 -9.26 5.85
C GLY A 8 -8.82 -8.56 4.62
N TYR A 9 -9.36 -8.76 3.41
CA TYR A 9 -8.75 -8.20 2.19
C TYR A 9 -9.78 -7.71 1.17
N TYR A 10 -9.45 -6.60 0.52
CA TYR A 10 -10.05 -6.15 -0.73
C TYR A 10 -9.17 -6.57 -1.91
N LEU A 11 -9.77 -7.00 -3.02
CA LEU A 11 -9.07 -7.29 -4.27
C LEU A 11 -9.26 -6.12 -5.23
N GLY A 12 -8.16 -5.59 -5.76
CA GLY A 12 -8.19 -4.58 -6.81
C GLY A 12 -7.24 -4.94 -7.94
N ARG A 13 -7.38 -4.21 -9.05
CA ARG A 13 -6.46 -4.29 -10.19
C ARG A 13 -5.82 -2.93 -10.37
N LEU A 14 -4.49 -2.90 -10.30
CA LEU A 14 -3.69 -1.70 -10.51
C LEU A 14 -2.73 -1.93 -11.66
N TYR A 15 -2.36 -0.85 -12.33
CA TYR A 15 -1.22 -0.90 -13.23
C TYR A 15 0.05 -1.02 -12.40
N VAL A 16 1.01 -1.84 -12.81
CA VAL A 16 2.25 -2.03 -12.08
C VAL A 16 3.40 -1.47 -12.90
N GLN A 17 4.22 -0.64 -12.28
CA GLN A 17 5.41 -0.09 -12.91
C GLN A 17 6.61 -0.23 -11.99
N PRO A 18 7.77 -0.66 -12.50
CA PRO A 18 9.00 -0.65 -11.73
C PRO A 18 9.38 0.79 -11.40
N ARG A 19 9.86 1.02 -10.18
CA ARG A 19 10.25 2.34 -9.70
C ARG A 19 11.48 2.25 -8.82
N ASP A 20 12.37 3.22 -8.97
CA ASP A 20 13.49 3.39 -8.05
C ASP A 20 12.95 3.91 -6.71
N GLY A 21 13.26 3.19 -5.62
CA GLY A 21 12.78 3.50 -4.29
C GLY A 21 12.94 2.31 -3.33
N ASP A 22 12.71 2.57 -2.05
CA ASP A 22 12.75 1.53 -1.00
C ASP A 22 11.36 0.91 -0.75
N HIS A 23 10.30 1.68 -1.03
CA HIS A 23 8.92 1.31 -0.74
C HIS A 23 8.03 1.32 -1.98
N ALA A 24 6.98 0.52 -1.94
CA ALA A 24 5.93 0.58 -2.93
C ALA A 24 5.11 1.86 -2.76
N VAL A 25 4.68 2.45 -3.87
CA VAL A 25 3.99 3.73 -3.87
C VAL A 25 2.80 3.72 -4.82
N ILE A 26 1.73 4.42 -4.46
CA ILE A 26 0.62 4.74 -5.35
C ILE A 26 0.43 6.26 -5.40
N HIS A 27 -0.37 6.73 -6.35
CA HIS A 27 -0.72 8.14 -6.41
C HIS A 27 -1.31 8.63 -5.08
N ARG A 28 -0.76 9.73 -4.56
CA ARG A 28 -1.14 10.30 -3.26
C ARG A 28 -2.66 10.44 -3.08
N THR A 29 -3.37 10.98 -4.07
CA THR A 29 -4.83 11.12 -3.97
C THR A 29 -5.56 9.78 -3.93
N ASP A 30 -5.06 8.75 -4.62
CA ASP A 30 -5.64 7.41 -4.55
C ASP A 30 -5.42 6.79 -3.17
N HIS A 31 -4.23 6.99 -2.59
CA HIS A 31 -3.91 6.57 -1.23
C HIS A 31 -4.83 7.21 -0.19
N GLU A 32 -4.99 8.53 -0.25
CA GLU A 32 -5.85 9.29 0.65
C GLU A 32 -7.31 8.83 0.50
N ARG A 33 -7.79 8.63 -0.73
CA ARG A 33 -9.13 8.11 -1.00
C ARG A 33 -9.35 6.69 -0.51
N MET A 34 -8.35 5.83 -0.58
CA MET A 34 -8.44 4.46 -0.05
C MET A 34 -8.47 4.47 1.47
N ASN A 35 -7.62 5.29 2.11
CA ASN A 35 -7.69 5.47 3.55
C ASN A 35 -9.06 6.02 3.97
N GLU A 36 -9.55 7.07 3.31
CA GLU A 36 -10.86 7.68 3.59
C GLU A 36 -12.03 6.69 3.43
N ARG A 37 -11.95 5.74 2.50
CA ARG A 37 -13.07 4.79 2.28
C ARG A 37 -12.98 3.53 3.09
N LEU A 38 -11.76 3.07 3.41
CA LEU A 38 -11.52 1.71 3.91
C LEU A 38 -10.96 1.70 5.33
N TYR A 39 -10.26 2.76 5.73
CA TYR A 39 -9.63 2.90 7.04
C TYR A 39 -10.37 3.93 7.89
N SER A 40 -11.15 4.81 7.25
CA SER A 40 -12.01 5.77 7.90
C SER A 40 -13.22 5.04 8.52
N THR A 41 -13.35 5.09 9.85
CA THR A 41 -14.56 4.65 10.55
C THR A 41 -15.66 5.71 10.53
N GLY A 42 -15.34 6.94 10.08
CA GLY A 42 -16.23 8.09 10.05
C GLY A 42 -16.29 8.85 11.38
N GLU A 43 -15.40 8.56 12.33
CA GLU A 43 -15.43 9.11 13.69
C GLU A 43 -14.08 9.72 14.07
N GLY A 44 -13.92 11.04 13.87
CA GLY A 44 -12.76 11.83 14.34
C GLY A 44 -11.79 12.29 13.25
N VAL A 45 -10.55 12.62 13.65
CA VAL A 45 -9.45 13.03 12.74
C VAL A 45 -8.72 11.77 12.30
N GLU A 46 -9.02 11.30 11.10
CA GLU A 46 -8.51 10.03 10.58
C GLU A 46 -7.26 10.27 9.72
N ARG A 47 -6.21 9.47 9.93
CA ARG A 47 -4.95 9.62 9.20
C ARG A 47 -5.09 9.05 7.80
N LEU A 48 -5.20 9.94 6.81
CA LEU A 48 -5.26 9.57 5.39
C LEU A 48 -3.88 9.25 4.80
N ASP A 49 -2.84 9.61 5.55
CA ASP A 49 -1.41 9.37 5.33
C ASP A 49 -0.91 8.06 5.96
N ALA A 50 -1.80 7.24 6.53
CA ALA A 50 -1.40 5.94 7.06
C ALA A 50 -1.01 4.97 5.92
N PRO A 51 0.12 4.25 6.05
CA PRO A 51 0.58 3.30 5.04
C PRO A 51 -0.46 2.19 4.83
N LEU A 52 -0.76 1.91 3.56
CA LEU A 52 -1.63 0.80 3.18
C LEU A 52 -0.80 -0.48 3.07
N VAL A 53 -1.25 -1.59 3.62
CA VAL A 53 -0.58 -2.88 3.39
C VAL A 53 -1.22 -3.58 2.21
N MET A 54 -0.46 -3.75 1.12
CA MET A 54 -0.90 -4.54 -0.03
C MET A 54 -0.16 -5.87 -0.10
N LYS A 55 -0.77 -6.83 -0.78
CA LYS A 55 -0.19 -8.13 -1.09
C LYS A 55 -0.24 -8.36 -2.58
N LEU A 56 0.92 -8.67 -3.16
CA LEU A 56 1.10 -9.05 -4.55
C LEU A 56 2.00 -10.28 -4.60
N ASP A 57 1.68 -11.25 -5.46
CA ASP A 57 2.44 -12.50 -5.60
C ASP A 57 2.72 -13.22 -4.26
N GLY A 58 1.77 -13.14 -3.32
CA GLY A 58 1.89 -13.73 -1.99
C GLY A 58 2.73 -12.95 -0.97
N ARG A 59 3.38 -11.86 -1.37
CA ARG A 59 4.20 -11.00 -0.49
C ARG A 59 3.43 -9.77 -0.02
N HIS A 60 3.46 -9.50 1.28
CA HIS A 60 2.88 -8.28 1.86
C HIS A 60 3.94 -7.18 1.94
N PHE A 61 3.57 -5.96 1.60
CA PHE A 61 4.44 -4.79 1.67
C PHE A 61 3.63 -3.53 1.98
N PRO A 62 4.25 -2.56 2.68
CA PRO A 62 3.66 -1.24 2.88
C PRO A 62 3.67 -0.46 1.56
N VAL A 63 2.60 0.30 1.34
CA VAL A 63 2.37 1.15 0.19
C VAL A 63 2.09 2.55 0.68
N LEU A 64 2.87 3.50 0.20
CA LEU A 64 2.78 4.91 0.56
C LEU A 64 2.13 5.74 -0.56
N GLY A 65 1.55 6.87 -0.20
CA GLY A 65 1.08 7.86 -1.17
C GLY A 65 2.23 8.77 -1.63
N GLU A 66 2.48 8.83 -2.93
CA GLU A 66 3.49 9.72 -3.51
C GLU A 66 2.93 10.55 -4.66
N GLU A 67 3.38 11.79 -4.77
CA GLU A 67 3.10 12.65 -5.92
C GLU A 67 4.04 12.31 -7.08
N GLY A 68 3.50 12.17 -8.29
CA GLY A 68 4.26 11.78 -9.48
C GLY A 68 4.07 10.32 -9.91
N VAL A 69 3.31 9.53 -9.15
CA VAL A 69 2.79 8.23 -9.63
C VAL A 69 1.46 8.46 -10.33
N PRO A 70 1.23 7.93 -11.55
CA PRO A 70 -0.07 8.08 -12.22
C PRO A 70 -1.20 7.43 -11.41
N SER A 71 -2.38 8.05 -11.42
CA SER A 71 -3.54 7.50 -10.73
C SER A 71 -3.88 6.09 -11.24
N GLY A 72 -4.19 5.18 -10.32
CA GLY A 72 -4.41 3.76 -10.62
C GLY A 72 -3.14 2.95 -10.93
N THR A 73 -1.95 3.50 -10.66
CA THR A 73 -0.66 2.84 -10.83
C THR A 73 0.00 2.56 -9.48
N LEU A 74 0.62 1.40 -9.37
CA LEU A 74 1.44 0.91 -8.27
C LEU A 74 2.90 0.89 -8.72
N GLY A 75 3.68 1.81 -8.18
CA GLY A 75 5.13 1.82 -8.30
C GLY A 75 5.71 0.75 -7.37
N LEU A 76 6.44 -0.20 -7.92
CA LEU A 76 7.09 -1.25 -7.15
C LEU A 76 8.60 -1.08 -7.14
N PRO A 77 9.24 -1.11 -5.96
CA PRO A 77 10.69 -1.15 -5.86
C PRO A 77 11.21 -2.54 -6.26
N PRO A 78 12.49 -2.63 -6.69
CA PRO A 78 13.12 -3.91 -7.03
C PRO A 78 13.17 -4.90 -5.85
N THR A 79 13.03 -4.40 -4.62
CA THR A 79 12.97 -5.21 -3.39
C THR A 79 11.68 -6.02 -3.26
N VAL A 80 10.57 -5.54 -3.85
CA VAL A 80 9.26 -6.19 -3.80
C VAL A 80 9.10 -7.18 -4.95
N THR A 81 9.58 -6.83 -6.15
CA THR A 81 9.57 -7.71 -7.31
C THR A 81 10.79 -7.46 -8.20
N GLU A 82 11.40 -8.53 -8.68
CA GLU A 82 12.56 -8.48 -9.59
C GLU A 82 12.15 -8.58 -11.08
N THR A 83 10.86 -8.82 -11.37
CA THR A 83 10.44 -9.45 -12.63
C THR A 83 9.29 -8.73 -13.35
N ASP A 84 9.30 -8.91 -14.67
CA ASP A 84 8.29 -8.74 -15.73
C ASP A 84 6.85 -9.10 -15.31
N LEU A 85 6.28 -8.34 -14.38
CA LEU A 85 4.86 -8.42 -14.06
C LEU A 85 4.05 -7.85 -15.23
N PRO A 86 2.87 -8.41 -15.51
CA PRO A 86 1.99 -7.82 -16.50
C PRO A 86 1.67 -6.37 -16.12
N ASP A 87 1.48 -5.51 -17.14
CA ASP A 87 1.17 -4.09 -16.94
C ASP A 87 0.03 -3.87 -15.95
N ARG A 88 -0.91 -4.82 -15.83
CA ARG A 88 -2.00 -4.78 -14.86
C ARG A 88 -2.01 -6.05 -14.02
N CYS A 89 -1.88 -5.89 -12.70
CA CYS A 89 -1.81 -7.01 -11.77
C CYS A 89 -2.90 -6.92 -10.69
N GLU A 90 -3.28 -8.09 -10.20
CA GLU A 90 -4.26 -8.24 -9.11
C GLU A 90 -3.56 -8.06 -7.77
N VAL A 91 -3.99 -7.06 -7.01
CA VAL A 91 -3.43 -6.69 -5.71
C VAL A 91 -4.47 -6.89 -4.62
N PHE A 92 -4.05 -7.45 -3.50
CA PHE A 92 -4.91 -7.58 -2.33
C PHE A 92 -4.56 -6.48 -1.34
N LEU A 93 -5.49 -5.58 -1.07
CA LEU A 93 -5.35 -4.55 -0.05
C LEU A 93 -5.85 -5.09 1.28
N ALA A 94 -5.02 -5.05 2.31
CA ALA A 94 -5.40 -5.44 3.65
C ALA A 94 -6.36 -4.42 4.27
N LYS A 95 -7.37 -4.92 4.98
CA LYS A 95 -8.26 -4.12 5.84
C LYS A 95 -7.49 -3.49 7.00
N PRO A 96 -7.98 -2.40 7.61
CA PRO A 96 -7.27 -1.65 8.66
C PRO A 96 -6.77 -2.53 9.82
N ASP A 97 -7.62 -3.40 10.38
CA ASP A 97 -7.20 -4.34 11.45
C ASP A 97 -6.03 -5.22 11.01
N ARG A 98 -6.14 -5.78 9.80
CA ARG A 98 -5.12 -6.69 9.27
C ARG A 98 -3.82 -5.97 8.92
N ALA A 99 -3.92 -4.75 8.38
CA ALA A 99 -2.76 -3.93 8.08
C ALA A 99 -2.04 -3.50 9.35
N ALA A 100 -2.77 -3.08 10.39
CA ALA A 100 -2.20 -2.73 11.68
C ALA A 100 -1.44 -3.91 12.31
N GLU A 101 -1.98 -5.12 12.23
CA GLU A 101 -1.25 -6.32 12.65
C GLU A 101 0.04 -6.54 11.82
N LEU A 102 -0.06 -6.49 10.50
CA LEU A 102 1.08 -6.76 9.61
C LEU A 102 2.21 -5.73 9.77
N LEU A 103 1.87 -4.45 9.93
CA LEU A 103 2.84 -3.37 10.15
C LEU A 103 3.61 -3.54 11.47
N ARG A 104 2.93 -4.01 12.53
CA ARG A 104 3.57 -4.33 13.81
C ARG A 104 4.61 -5.45 13.66
N TYR A 105 4.32 -6.46 12.85
CA TYR A 105 5.24 -7.57 12.61
C TYR A 105 6.38 -7.23 11.64
N SER A 106 6.17 -6.29 10.72
CA SER A 106 7.19 -5.87 9.75
C SER A 106 8.19 -4.85 10.31
N GLY A 107 8.08 -4.47 11.58
CA GLY A 107 8.93 -3.44 12.20
C GLY A 107 8.69 -2.04 11.63
N TYR A 108 7.55 -1.80 10.97
CA TYR A 108 7.21 -0.48 10.46
C TYR A 108 6.70 0.38 11.61
N GLU A 109 7.52 1.34 12.05
CA GLU A 109 7.09 2.34 13.03
C GLU A 109 6.38 3.50 12.31
N PRO A 110 5.08 3.73 12.53
CA PRO A 110 4.37 4.85 11.91
C PRO A 110 4.94 6.17 12.44
N GLY A 111 5.89 6.75 11.70
CA GLY A 111 6.60 7.98 12.06
C GLY A 111 8.08 7.83 12.37
N GLY A 112 8.73 6.72 11.97
CA GLY A 112 10.18 6.55 12.13
C GLY A 112 10.97 7.62 11.37
N VAL A 113 11.55 8.57 12.10
CA VAL A 113 12.69 9.36 11.63
C VAL A 113 13.73 8.40 11.04
N ALA A 114 14.34 8.80 9.93
CA ALA A 114 15.44 8.08 9.29
C ALA A 114 16.48 7.69 10.34
N GLY A 115 16.43 6.44 10.78
CA GLY A 115 17.40 5.87 11.70
C GLY A 115 18.63 5.51 10.90
N GLU A 116 19.60 6.42 10.91
CA GLU A 116 20.97 6.17 10.50
C GLU A 116 21.45 4.85 11.12
N ALA A 117 21.81 3.89 10.27
CA ALA A 117 22.55 2.71 10.68
C ALA A 117 24.04 3.00 10.49
N VAL A 118 24.67 3.15 11.66
CA VAL A 118 26.09 3.20 12.05
C VAL A 118 27.13 2.53 11.14
#